data_AF-A0A9W7BX85-F1
#
_entry.id   AF-A0A9W7BX85-F1
#
_cell.length_a   1.000
_cell.length_b   1.000
_cell.length_c   1.000
_cell.angle_alpha   90.00
_cell.angle_beta   90.00
_cell.angle_gamma   90.00
#
_symmetry.space_group_name_H-M   'P 1'
#
loop_
_entity.id
_entity.type
_entity.pdbx_description
1 polymer ?
#
loop_
_entity_poly.entity_id
_entity_poly.type
_entity_poly.pdbx_seq_one_letter_code
_entity_poly.pdbx_strand_id
1 'polypeptide(L)'
;FVGSESLSDITFLVERSEVHAHKIMLMRCSYFRAMLEGGFRESTEQRTIPIQGVRKVIFMALLEYLYTDFVDLDLEIAMELFQAADQFGVERLKMIC
;
A
#
# COMPACT_ATOMS: atom_id res chain seq x y z
N PHE A 1 -9.79 -8.99 3.95
CA PHE A 1 -10.16 -7.70 4.56
C PHE A 1 -8.85 -6.96 4.86
N VAL A 2 -8.61 -5.82 4.25
CA VAL A 2 -7.36 -5.04 4.41
C VAL A 2 -7.05 -4.77 5.89
N GLY A 3 -5.78 -4.77 6.29
CA GLY A 3 -5.36 -4.50 7.68
C GLY A 3 -5.53 -5.67 8.67
N SER A 4 -6.07 -6.81 8.25
CA SER A 4 -6.22 -8.01 9.09
C SER A 4 -4.92 -8.79 9.23
N GLU A 5 -4.62 -9.29 10.42
CA GLU A 5 -3.52 -10.22 10.69
C GLU A 5 -3.74 -11.60 10.06
N SER A 6 -5.00 -12.03 9.91
CA SER A 6 -5.33 -13.36 9.40
C SER A 6 -4.86 -13.53 7.96
N LEU A 7 -4.03 -14.56 7.70
CA LEU A 7 -3.41 -14.85 6.40
C LEU A 7 -2.49 -13.75 5.86
N SER A 8 -2.15 -12.74 6.68
CA SER A 8 -1.17 -11.74 6.31
C SER A 8 0.23 -12.37 6.22
N ASP A 9 0.96 -11.99 5.19
CA ASP A 9 2.31 -12.48 4.87
C ASP A 9 3.32 -11.33 4.70
N ILE A 10 2.88 -10.11 4.99
CA ILE A 10 3.68 -8.89 5.01
C ILE A 10 3.08 -7.86 5.96
N THR A 11 3.94 -7.12 6.66
CA THR A 11 3.56 -6.02 7.55
C THR A 11 4.24 -4.74 7.10
N PHE A 12 3.55 -3.61 7.17
CA PHE A 12 4.10 -2.28 6.93
C PHE A 12 4.17 -1.49 8.22
N LEU A 13 5.26 -0.77 8.44
CA LEU A 13 5.38 0.20 9.52
C LEU A 13 5.11 1.60 8.97
N VAL A 14 3.92 2.14 9.25
CA VAL A 14 3.45 3.44 8.77
C VAL A 14 3.15 4.33 9.98
N GLU A 15 3.79 5.49 10.09
CA GLU A 15 3.64 6.39 11.25
C GLU A 15 3.80 5.67 12.61
N ARG A 16 4.77 4.74 12.69
CA ARG A 16 5.04 3.89 13.88
C ARG A 16 3.92 2.89 14.23
N SER A 17 2.93 2.73 13.37
CA SER A 17 1.88 1.72 13.49
C SER A 17 2.11 0.58 12.52
N GLU A 18 1.81 -0.64 12.95
CA GLU A 18 1.79 -1.81 12.08
C GLU A 18 0.51 -1.85 11.23
N VAL A 19 0.66 -2.23 9.97
CA VAL A 19 -0.40 -2.43 8.99
C VAL A 19 -0.17 -3.76 8.30
N HIS A 20 -1.04 -4.73 8.57
CA HIS A 20 -0.95 -6.07 7.98
C HIS A 20 -1.58 -6.09 6.58
N ALA A 21 -0.93 -6.79 5.66
CA ALA A 21 -1.39 -6.93 4.28
C ALA A 21 -1.06 -8.31 3.70
N HIS A 22 -1.48 -8.52 2.46
CA HIS A 22 -1.35 -9.78 1.73
C HIS A 22 -0.58 -9.49 0.44
N LYS A 23 0.57 -10.14 0.24
CA LYS A 23 1.45 -9.95 -0.93
C LYS A 23 0.68 -10.10 -2.23
N ILE A 24 -0.27 -11.04 -2.31
CA ILE A 24 -1.09 -11.25 -3.51
C ILE A 24 -1.87 -10.01 -3.95
N MET A 25 -2.36 -9.21 -3.00
CA MET A 25 -3.08 -7.97 -3.30
C MET A 25 -2.11 -6.85 -3.72
N LEU A 26 -0.91 -6.84 -3.14
CA LEU A 26 0.13 -5.88 -3.48
C LEU A 26 0.67 -6.04 -4.90
N MET A 27 0.56 -7.23 -5.50
CA MET A 27 0.97 -7.48 -6.89
C MET A 27 0.25 -6.59 -7.91
N ARG A 28 -0.85 -5.95 -7.53
CA ARG A 28 -1.60 -4.98 -8.35
C ARG A 28 -0.94 -3.59 -8.42
N CYS A 29 0.10 -3.37 -7.64
CA CYS A 29 0.88 -2.15 -7.56
C CYS A 29 2.30 -2.44 -8.11
N SER A 30 2.75 -1.65 -9.08
CA SER A 30 4.05 -1.89 -9.76
C SER A 30 5.23 -1.75 -8.80
N TYR A 31 5.18 -0.79 -7.88
CA TYR A 31 6.19 -0.60 -6.83
C TYR A 31 6.34 -1.85 -5.96
N PHE A 32 5.24 -2.36 -5.40
CA PHE A 32 5.31 -3.55 -4.53
C PHE A 32 5.63 -4.82 -5.30
N ARG A 33 5.16 -4.95 -6.54
CA ARG A 33 5.55 -6.06 -7.41
C ARG A 33 7.06 -6.09 -7.60
N ALA A 34 7.67 -4.97 -7.98
CA ALA A 34 9.12 -4.87 -8.14
C ALA A 34 9.88 -5.17 -6.84
N MET A 35 9.38 -4.68 -5.69
CA MET A 35 9.95 -4.98 -4.37
C MET A 35 9.90 -6.47 -4.03
N LEU A 36 8.79 -7.15 -4.32
CA LEU A 36 8.57 -8.56 -4.00
C LEU A 36 9.27 -9.52 -4.97
N GLU A 37 9.35 -9.18 -6.25
CA GLU A 37 9.98 -10.00 -7.29
C GLU A 37 11.50 -9.77 -7.38
N GLY A 38 11.99 -8.60 -7.00
CA GLY A 38 13.36 -8.14 -7.29
C GLY A 38 14.49 -8.79 -6.49
N GLY A 39 14.24 -9.85 -5.70
CA GLY A 39 15.26 -10.52 -4.89
C GLY A 39 15.90 -9.64 -3.81
N PHE A 40 15.29 -8.49 -3.49
CA PHE A 40 15.70 -7.61 -2.41
C PHE A 40 15.57 -8.31 -1.05
N ARG A 41 16.34 -7.91 -0.03
CA ARG A 41 16.26 -8.54 1.32
C ARG A 41 14.85 -8.47 1.91
N GLU A 42 14.09 -7.46 1.51
CA GLU A 42 12.68 -7.25 1.80
C GLU A 42 11.77 -8.37 1.25
N SER A 43 12.17 -9.02 0.16
CA SER A 43 11.40 -10.13 -0.43
C SER A 43 11.54 -11.45 0.35
N THR A 44 12.68 -11.66 1.02
CA THR A 44 13.08 -12.96 1.61
C THR A 44 13.32 -12.97 3.12
N GLU A 45 13.81 -11.87 3.73
CA GLU A 45 14.20 -11.83 5.15
C GLU A 45 13.34 -10.86 5.99
N GLN A 46 12.79 -9.81 5.40
CA GLN A 46 12.14 -8.72 6.14
C GLN A 46 10.60 -8.82 6.11
N ARG A 47 10.00 -9.20 7.24
CA ARG A 47 8.53 -9.25 7.40
C ARG A 47 7.87 -7.88 7.54
N THR A 48 8.63 -6.87 7.96
CA THR A 48 8.14 -5.52 8.24
C THR A 48 8.83 -4.49 7.37
N ILE A 49 8.07 -3.82 6.51
CA ILE A 49 8.57 -2.83 5.54
C ILE A 49 8.22 -1.42 6.02
N PRO A 50 9.21 -0.52 6.23
CA PRO A 50 8.92 0.85 6.62
C PRO A 50 8.35 1.66 5.44
N ILE A 51 7.27 2.39 5.70
CA ILE A 51 6.71 3.36 4.76
C ILE A 51 6.94 4.75 5.33
N GLN A 52 7.68 5.57 4.58
CA GLN A 52 8.03 6.94 4.98
C GLN A 52 7.31 7.96 4.10
N GLY A 53 6.98 9.11 4.69
CA GLY A 53 6.39 10.24 3.96
C GLY A 53 4.90 10.08 3.60
N VAL A 54 4.24 9.02 4.07
CA VAL A 54 2.83 8.74 3.79
C VAL A 54 2.10 8.56 5.12
N ARG A 55 1.00 9.30 5.32
CA ARG A 55 0.14 9.13 6.49
C ARG A 55 -0.53 7.76 6.48
N LYS A 56 -0.78 7.18 7.64
CA LYS A 56 -1.43 5.87 7.77
C LYS A 56 -2.78 5.83 7.07
N VAL A 57 -3.58 6.88 7.20
CA VAL A 57 -4.90 6.97 6.55
C VAL A 57 -4.81 6.88 5.02
N ILE A 58 -3.82 7.55 4.42
CA ILE A 58 -3.59 7.55 2.98
C ILE A 58 -3.11 6.18 2.51
N PHE A 59 -2.18 5.58 3.26
CA PHE A 59 -1.70 4.23 2.96
C PHE A 59 -2.81 3.18 3.05
N MET A 60 -3.70 3.31 4.04
CA MET A 60 -4.86 2.43 4.17
C MET A 60 -5.83 2.58 3.01
N ALA A 61 -6.13 3.81 2.57
CA ALA A 61 -6.97 4.07 1.39
C ALA A 61 -6.36 3.48 0.11
N LEU A 62 -5.04 3.60 -0.06
CA LEU A 62 -4.33 2.97 -1.17
C LEU A 62 -4.43 1.45 -1.13
N LEU A 63 -4.22 0.83 0.04
CA LEU A 63 -4.38 -0.61 0.20
C LEU A 63 -5.83 -1.05 -0.04
N GLU A 64 -6.81 -0.32 0.47
CA GLU A 64 -8.22 -0.61 0.23
C GLU A 64 -8.52 -0.64 -1.27
N TYR A 65 -8.05 0.37 -2.01
CA TYR A 65 -8.17 0.39 -3.47
C TYR A 65 -7.54 -0.83 -4.14
N LEU A 66 -6.34 -1.26 -3.70
CA LEU A 66 -5.74 -2.49 -4.23
C LEU A 66 -6.59 -3.73 -3.95
N TYR A 67 -7.36 -3.77 -2.86
CA TYR A 67 -8.19 -4.92 -2.50
C TYR A 67 -9.56 -4.89 -3.20
N THR A 68 -10.10 -3.72 -3.52
CA THR A 68 -11.51 -3.56 -3.90
C THR A 68 -11.74 -2.89 -5.25
N ASP A 69 -10.70 -2.28 -5.86
CA ASP A 69 -10.81 -1.36 -7.01
C ASP A 69 -11.67 -0.12 -6.78
N PHE A 70 -11.99 0.16 -5.51
CA PHE A 70 -12.83 1.27 -5.08
C PHE A 70 -12.13 2.07 -4.00
N VAL A 71 -12.34 3.38 -4.01
CA VAL A 71 -11.95 4.29 -2.93
C VAL A 71 -13.04 5.33 -2.75
N ASP A 72 -13.39 5.61 -1.50
CA ASP A 72 -14.23 6.74 -1.16
C ASP A 72 -13.33 7.97 -1.05
N LEU A 73 -13.40 8.86 -2.05
CA LEU A 73 -12.51 9.99 -2.19
C LEU A 73 -13.08 11.21 -1.46
N ASP A 74 -12.56 11.46 -0.27
CA ASP A 74 -12.75 12.71 0.46
C ASP A 74 -11.77 13.78 -0.07
N LEU A 75 -12.25 15.01 -0.26
CA LEU A 75 -11.46 16.16 -0.65
C LEU A 75 -10.30 16.42 0.33
N GLU A 76 -10.45 16.06 1.61
CA GLU A 76 -9.40 16.21 2.62
C GLU A 76 -8.18 15.30 2.36
N ILE A 77 -8.38 14.15 1.71
CA ILE A 77 -7.31 13.17 1.43
C ILE A 77 -6.92 13.10 -0.04
N ALA A 78 -7.72 13.64 -0.95
CA ALA A 78 -7.57 13.47 -2.40
C ALA A 78 -6.17 13.83 -2.91
N MET A 79 -5.64 14.99 -2.51
CA MET A 79 -4.32 15.44 -2.97
C MET A 79 -3.18 14.54 -2.45
N GLU A 80 -3.25 14.11 -1.19
CA GLU A 80 -2.24 13.22 -0.62
C GLU A 80 -2.35 11.80 -1.20
N LEU A 81 -3.57 11.34 -1.48
CA LEU A 81 -3.82 10.06 -2.12
C LEU A 81 -3.33 10.06 -3.57
N PHE A 82 -3.51 11.17 -4.30
CA PHE A 82 -2.89 11.36 -5.61
C PHE A 82 -1.37 11.21 -5.55
N GLN A 83 -0.72 11.89 -4.60
CA GLN A 83 0.74 11.83 -4.42
C GLN A 83 1.20 10.42 -4.07
N ALA A 84 0.48 9.72 -3.19
CA ALA A 84 0.77 8.33 -2.86
C ALA A 84 0.56 7.41 -4.08
N ALA A 85 -0.53 7.57 -4.82
CA ALA A 85 -0.80 6.78 -6.01
C ALA A 85 0.30 6.94 -7.07
N ASP A 86 0.83 8.15 -7.25
CA ASP A 86 2.00 8.40 -8.09
C ASP A 86 3.26 7.73 -7.53
N GLN A 87 3.56 7.92 -6.25
CA GLN A 87 4.73 7.33 -5.57
C GLN A 87 4.77 5.79 -5.67
N PHE A 88 3.62 5.13 -5.52
CA PHE A 88 3.49 3.67 -5.57
C PHE A 88 3.18 3.15 -6.98
N GLY A 89 2.99 4.01 -7.98
CA GLY A 89 2.73 3.60 -9.37
C GLY A 89 1.37 2.93 -9.58
N VAL A 90 0.32 3.41 -8.90
CA VAL A 90 -1.08 2.96 -9.04
C VAL A 90 -1.83 3.90 -10.00
N GLU A 91 -1.55 3.79 -11.30
CA GLU A 91 -2.01 4.74 -12.33
C GLU A 91 -3.52 4.99 -12.35
N ARG A 92 -4.34 3.94 -12.21
CA ARG A 92 -5.80 4.12 -12.22
C ARG A 92 -6.28 4.93 -11.01
N LEU A 93 -5.71 4.72 -9.83
CA LEU A 93 -6.05 5.50 -8.65
C LEU A 93 -5.62 6.97 -8.81
N LYS A 94 -4.43 7.19 -9.38
CA LYS A 94 -3.91 8.52 -9.69
C LYS A 94 -4.82 9.31 -10.65
N MET A 95 -5.45 8.64 -11.62
CA MET A 95 -6.41 9.28 -12.54
C MET A 95 -7.78 9.58 -11.91
N ILE A 96 -8.15 8.89 -10.83
CA ILE A 96 -9.41 9.10 -10.13
C ILE A 96 -9.30 10.25 -9.11
N CYS A 97 -8.13 10.40 -8.48
CA CYS A 97 -7.83 11.49 -7.56
C CYS A 97 -7.64 12.82 -8.29
#